data_AF-M7WU01-F1
#
_entry.id   AF-M7WU01-F1
#
_cell.length_a   1.000
_cell.length_b   1.000
_cell.length_c   1.000
_cell.angle_alpha   90.00
_cell.angle_beta   90.00
_cell.angle_gamma   90.00
#
_symmetry.space_group_name_H-M   'P 1'
#
loop_
_entity.id
_entity.type
_entity.pdbx_description
1 polymer ?
#
loop_
_entity_poly.entity_id
_entity_poly.type
_entity_poly.pdbx_seq_one_letter_code
_entity_poly.pdbx_strand_id
1 'polypeptide(L)'
;MPRDTQQILQADMPDVRPLASILRSLNFKSQATLKIDQAGLRVTVEEGRSLQAHAYIATSAFSSYAFDLDADNPAAYTDVRPTSSSRDESPFASSPAPEASGPPYCQMTVSLSTMIECLNIFGNAGGASTSAFKREFDDEDEDGGSGWKGKRRRMDSEDVDEERRGGQRRGAGPDDGKTTSLRLSYAGRGEPLVMLLEEGGIVTRCEITTYEPEGLLDLTFQDEEKVQRLIIKSEWLRDALLEVPSSSEKLAISFFPEDHARTNYHADDPTMRNEEEEVPLFRLESVGPMGITEMDYSEDKDVLEVFECEHPIRNSYKYQHILLTRNALHASIKTSIRTDPDGLLSFQFMIPLSPRGAKASMKEDKIGFVEFLVVALDDEY
;
A
#
# COMPACT_ATOMS: atom_id res chain seq x y z
N MET A 1 -45.46 0.32 9.90
CA MET A 1 -44.06 0.40 10.32
C MET A 1 -43.22 -0.11 9.17
N PRO A 2 -42.38 0.70 8.52
CA PRO A 2 -41.40 0.16 7.60
C PRO A 2 -40.50 -0.78 8.41
N ARG A 3 -40.21 -1.97 7.88
CA ARG A 3 -39.25 -2.87 8.51
C ARG A 3 -37.91 -2.12 8.54
N ASP A 4 -37.37 -1.85 9.72
CA ASP A 4 -35.96 -1.48 9.84
C ASP A 4 -35.17 -2.60 9.15
N THR A 5 -34.64 -2.33 7.97
CA THR A 5 -33.77 -3.26 7.28
C THR A 5 -32.54 -3.41 8.17
N GLN A 6 -32.45 -4.54 8.89
CA GLN A 6 -31.33 -4.82 9.78
C GLN A 6 -30.05 -4.75 8.95
N GLN A 7 -29.22 -3.74 9.22
CA GLN A 7 -27.98 -3.54 8.50
C GLN A 7 -26.97 -4.57 8.99
N ILE A 8 -26.33 -5.27 8.04
CA ILE A 8 -25.26 -6.23 8.34
C ILE A 8 -24.02 -5.49 8.82
N LEU A 9 -23.71 -4.36 8.18
CA LEU A 9 -22.64 -3.46 8.58
C LEU A 9 -23.19 -2.06 8.84
N GLN A 10 -22.77 -1.48 9.96
CA GLN A 10 -22.79 -0.04 10.19
C GLN A 10 -21.47 0.39 10.83
N ALA A 11 -20.70 1.23 10.15
CA ALA A 11 -19.43 1.74 10.65
C ALA A 11 -19.34 3.26 10.52
N ASP A 12 -18.91 3.95 11.57
CA ASP A 12 -18.79 5.40 11.61
C ASP A 12 -17.32 5.81 11.79
N MET A 13 -16.85 6.73 10.95
CA MET A 13 -15.50 7.28 10.99
C MET A 13 -15.58 8.82 11.03
N PRO A 14 -14.92 9.49 11.99
CA PRO A 14 -15.01 10.95 12.13
C PRO A 14 -14.25 11.72 11.05
N ASP A 15 -13.31 11.06 10.37
CA ASP A 15 -12.46 11.65 9.33
C ASP A 15 -12.18 10.62 8.24
N VAL A 16 -12.58 10.91 7.00
CA VAL A 16 -12.39 10.01 5.84
C VAL A 16 -10.96 9.96 5.29
N ARG A 17 -10.11 10.93 5.62
CA ARG A 17 -8.75 11.05 5.04
C ARG A 17 -7.90 9.78 5.21
N PRO A 18 -7.86 9.14 6.39
CA PRO A 18 -7.16 7.87 6.60
C PRO A 18 -7.62 6.76 5.67
N LEU A 19 -8.94 6.56 5.58
CA LEU A 19 -9.54 5.54 4.72
C LEU A 19 -9.23 5.82 3.24
N ALA A 20 -9.40 7.07 2.80
CA ALA A 20 -9.07 7.48 1.44
C ALA A 20 -7.57 7.28 1.13
N SER A 21 -6.68 7.54 2.10
CA SER A 21 -5.23 7.33 1.95
C SER A 21 -4.89 5.86 1.70
N ILE A 22 -5.45 4.95 2.52
CA ILE A 22 -5.29 3.51 2.33
C ILE A 22 -5.86 3.07 0.99
N LEU A 23 -7.10 3.42 0.65
CA LEU A 23 -7.74 2.93 -0.57
C LEU A 23 -7.04 3.42 -1.84
N ARG A 24 -6.46 4.63 -1.82
CA ARG A 24 -5.62 5.14 -2.92
C ARG A 24 -4.38 4.29 -3.19
N SER A 25 -3.88 3.58 -2.19
CA SER A 25 -2.74 2.67 -2.37
C SER A 25 -3.05 1.49 -3.28
N LEU A 26 -4.33 1.11 -3.39
CA LEU A 26 -4.83 0.00 -4.20
C LEU A 26 -5.43 0.46 -5.54
N ASN A 27 -5.50 1.78 -5.79
CA ASN A 27 -6.22 2.37 -6.95
C ASN A 27 -5.44 2.27 -8.27
N PHE A 28 -4.70 1.18 -8.47
CA PHE A 28 -4.19 0.77 -9.78
C PHE A 28 -5.15 -0.18 -10.50
N LYS A 29 -6.14 -0.73 -9.79
CA LYS A 29 -7.32 -1.38 -10.36
C LYS A 29 -8.59 -0.61 -10.01
N SER A 30 -9.54 -0.57 -10.94
CA SER A 30 -10.82 0.13 -10.76
C SER A 30 -11.83 -0.65 -9.93
N GLN A 31 -11.69 -1.97 -9.86
CA GLN A 31 -12.55 -2.86 -9.07
C GLN A 31 -11.73 -3.54 -7.98
N ALA A 32 -12.36 -3.75 -6.83
CA ALA A 32 -11.74 -4.42 -5.69
C ALA A 32 -12.74 -5.34 -4.99
N THR A 33 -12.21 -6.42 -4.42
CA THR A 33 -12.96 -7.33 -3.55
C THR A 33 -12.91 -6.79 -2.13
N LEU A 34 -14.07 -6.45 -1.57
CA LEU A 34 -14.26 -6.02 -0.20
C LEU A 34 -14.76 -7.20 0.64
N LYS A 35 -13.97 -7.59 1.64
CA LYS A 35 -14.33 -8.51 2.72
C LYS A 35 -14.61 -7.70 4.00
N ILE A 36 -15.70 -8.04 4.68
CA ILE A 36 -16.18 -7.40 5.90
C ILE A 36 -16.41 -8.50 6.93
N ASP A 37 -15.78 -8.38 8.09
CA ASP A 37 -15.91 -9.34 9.18
C ASP A 37 -15.82 -8.66 10.56
N GLN A 38 -15.83 -9.43 11.64
CA GLN A 38 -15.72 -8.90 13.01
C GLN A 38 -14.39 -8.18 13.29
N ALA A 39 -13.33 -8.44 12.51
CA ALA A 39 -12.02 -7.81 12.67
C ALA A 39 -11.90 -6.47 11.92
N GLY A 40 -12.70 -6.28 10.86
CA GLY A 40 -12.84 -4.99 10.18
C GLY A 40 -13.11 -5.13 8.69
N LEU A 41 -12.43 -4.30 7.89
CA LEU A 41 -12.53 -4.31 6.43
C LEU A 41 -11.21 -4.78 5.83
N ARG A 42 -11.30 -5.64 4.81
CA ARG A 42 -10.18 -6.02 3.95
C ARG A 42 -10.54 -5.72 2.50
N VAL A 43 -9.72 -4.92 1.83
CA VAL A 43 -9.89 -4.61 0.40
C VAL A 43 -8.76 -5.27 -0.37
N THR A 44 -9.10 -6.05 -1.40
CA THR A 44 -8.13 -6.80 -2.20
C THR A 44 -8.24 -6.44 -3.68
N VAL A 45 -7.10 -6.24 -4.33
CA VAL A 45 -6.98 -6.06 -5.78
C VAL A 45 -5.88 -6.96 -6.32
N GLU A 46 -6.00 -7.35 -7.59
CA GLU A 46 -5.05 -8.24 -8.26
C GLU A 46 -4.63 -7.65 -9.61
N GLU A 47 -3.36 -7.82 -9.98
CA GLU A 47 -2.81 -7.42 -11.27
C GLU A 47 -1.97 -8.55 -11.88
N GLY A 48 -2.19 -8.81 -13.17
CA GLY A 48 -1.33 -9.69 -13.98
C GLY A 48 -1.11 -11.11 -13.45
N ARG A 49 -1.99 -11.63 -12.59
CA ARG A 49 -1.86 -12.92 -11.88
C ARG A 49 -0.52 -13.12 -11.14
N SER A 50 0.15 -12.04 -10.81
CA SER A 50 1.51 -12.08 -10.23
C SER A 50 1.74 -10.94 -9.23
N LEU A 51 0.70 -10.15 -8.98
CA LEU A 51 0.62 -9.15 -7.93
C LEU A 51 -0.76 -9.22 -7.28
N GLN A 52 -0.79 -9.30 -5.96
CA GLN A 52 -2.00 -9.12 -5.19
C GLN A 52 -1.73 -8.09 -4.08
N ALA A 53 -2.67 -7.19 -3.85
CA ALA A 53 -2.54 -6.17 -2.83
C ALA A 53 -3.76 -6.17 -1.90
N HIS A 54 -3.51 -6.09 -0.61
CA HIS A 54 -4.51 -6.10 0.44
C HIS A 54 -4.37 -4.86 1.31
N ALA A 55 -5.47 -4.16 1.56
CA ALA A 55 -5.56 -3.17 2.62
C ALA A 55 -6.37 -3.72 3.78
N TYR A 56 -5.83 -3.59 4.98
CA TYR A 56 -6.45 -4.00 6.24
C TYR A 56 -6.80 -2.77 7.06
N ILE A 57 -8.09 -2.59 7.34
CA ILE A 57 -8.62 -1.54 8.20
C ILE A 57 -9.32 -2.21 9.38
N ALA A 58 -8.65 -2.22 10.54
CA ALA A 58 -9.18 -2.79 11.76
C ALA A 58 -10.37 -1.99 12.30
N THR A 59 -11.22 -2.61 13.11
CA THR A 59 -12.36 -1.96 13.77
C THR A 59 -11.94 -0.75 14.62
N SER A 60 -10.73 -0.73 15.18
CA SER A 60 -10.17 0.39 15.96
C SER A 60 -9.99 1.69 15.16
N ALA A 61 -9.96 1.60 13.82
CA ALA A 61 -9.92 2.77 12.95
C ALA A 61 -11.26 3.53 12.94
N PHE A 62 -12.36 2.87 13.31
CA PHE A 62 -13.70 3.44 13.34
C PHE A 62 -14.06 3.95 14.74
N SER A 63 -14.87 4.99 14.81
CA SER A 63 -15.48 5.45 16.07
C SER A 63 -16.61 4.55 16.56
N SER A 64 -17.28 3.87 15.63
CA SER A 64 -18.31 2.86 15.88
C SER A 64 -18.21 1.82 14.78
N TYR A 65 -18.32 0.54 15.13
CA TYR A 65 -18.32 -0.55 14.17
C TYR A 65 -19.29 -1.63 14.69
N ALA A 66 -20.38 -1.82 13.98
CA ALA A 66 -21.36 -2.87 14.23
C ALA A 66 -21.42 -3.78 13.00
N PHE A 67 -21.08 -5.04 13.20
CA PHE A 67 -21.18 -6.07 12.19
C PHE A 67 -21.95 -7.26 12.77
N ASP A 68 -23.11 -7.55 12.20
CA ASP A 68 -24.00 -8.63 12.62
C ASP A 68 -24.39 -9.46 11.40
N LEU A 69 -23.89 -10.69 11.37
CA LEU A 69 -24.08 -11.61 10.27
C LEU A 69 -24.29 -13.01 10.82
N ASP A 70 -25.47 -13.56 10.56
CA ASP A 70 -25.79 -14.95 10.86
C ASP A 70 -25.21 -15.88 9.78
N ALA A 71 -24.81 -17.09 10.15
CA ALA A 71 -24.26 -18.07 9.20
C ALA A 71 -25.30 -18.52 8.17
N ASP A 72 -26.59 -18.47 8.53
CA ASP A 72 -27.71 -18.78 7.64
C ASP A 72 -28.08 -17.62 6.68
N ASN A 73 -27.43 -16.45 6.83
CA ASN A 73 -27.72 -15.29 5.99
C ASN A 73 -27.21 -15.53 4.55
N PRO A 74 -28.00 -15.23 3.50
CA PRO A 74 -27.56 -15.39 2.11
C PRO A 74 -26.34 -14.55 1.70
N ALA A 75 -25.96 -13.55 2.51
CA ALA A 75 -24.76 -12.74 2.34
C ALA A 75 -23.52 -13.32 3.06
N ALA A 76 -23.69 -14.41 3.83
CA ALA A 76 -22.62 -15.03 4.60
C ALA A 76 -21.77 -15.95 3.73
N TYR A 77 -20.46 -15.71 3.82
CA TYR A 77 -19.40 -16.60 3.37
C TYR A 77 -18.79 -17.23 4.63
N THR A 78 -18.41 -18.49 4.50
CA THR A 78 -17.68 -19.23 5.54
C THR A 78 -16.46 -19.88 4.92
N ASP A 79 -15.34 -19.83 5.63
CA ASP A 79 -14.15 -20.53 5.18
C ASP A 79 -14.40 -22.03 5.33
N VAL A 80 -14.36 -22.75 4.21
CA VAL A 80 -14.47 -24.20 4.17
C VAL A 80 -13.10 -24.76 4.49
N ARG A 81 -12.97 -25.50 5.61
CA ARG A 81 -11.73 -26.20 5.91
C ARG A 81 -11.48 -27.21 4.78
N PRO A 82 -10.30 -27.21 4.12
CA PRO A 82 -9.96 -28.31 3.24
C PRO A 82 -9.93 -29.57 4.11
N THR A 83 -10.87 -30.48 3.88
CA THR A 83 -10.84 -31.80 4.51
C THR A 83 -9.55 -32.46 4.06
N SER A 84 -8.59 -32.67 4.96
CA SER A 84 -7.47 -33.54 4.69
C SER A 84 -8.06 -34.92 4.37
N SER A 85 -8.02 -35.29 3.09
CA SER A 85 -8.48 -36.59 2.63
C SER A 85 -7.51 -37.66 3.15
N SER A 86 -7.74 -38.12 4.38
CA SER A 86 -7.24 -39.42 4.79
C SER A 86 -7.88 -40.46 3.87
N ARG A 87 -7.02 -41.18 3.13
CA ARG A 87 -7.36 -42.20 2.14
C ARG A 87 -7.94 -43.46 2.79
N ASP A 88 -9.18 -43.40 3.24
CA ASP A 88 -10.00 -44.59 3.52
C ASP A 88 -11.47 -44.30 3.20
N GLU A 89 -11.78 -44.00 1.93
CA GLU A 89 -13.16 -43.90 1.44
C GLU A 89 -13.74 -45.30 1.25
N SER A 90 -14.61 -45.69 2.18
CA SER A 90 -15.62 -46.73 1.94
C SER A 90 -16.78 -46.11 1.14
N PRO A 91 -17.23 -46.70 0.02
CA PRO A 91 -18.19 -46.10 -0.92
C PRO A 91 -19.64 -46.00 -0.39
N PHE A 92 -19.85 -46.17 0.93
CA PHE A 92 -21.16 -46.14 1.57
C PHE A 92 -21.27 -45.13 2.73
N ALA A 93 -20.20 -44.39 3.06
CA ALA A 93 -20.28 -43.33 4.06
C ALA A 93 -20.74 -42.02 3.40
N SER A 94 -21.91 -41.52 3.78
CA SER A 94 -22.32 -40.15 3.47
C SER A 94 -21.30 -39.20 4.08
N SER A 95 -20.51 -38.51 3.25
CA SER A 95 -19.56 -37.49 3.69
C SER A 95 -20.33 -36.44 4.51
N PRO A 96 -19.95 -36.16 5.77
CA PRO A 96 -20.51 -35.02 6.49
C PRO A 96 -20.23 -33.76 5.67
N ALA A 97 -21.22 -32.84 5.62
CA ALA A 97 -21.02 -31.54 5.00
C ALA A 97 -19.77 -30.88 5.59
N PRO A 98 -18.94 -30.19 4.78
CA PRO A 98 -17.74 -29.54 5.28
C PRO A 98 -18.11 -28.59 6.42
N GLU A 99 -17.53 -28.83 7.60
CA GLU A 99 -17.75 -27.96 8.76
C GLU A 99 -17.05 -26.61 8.50
N ALA A 100 -17.84 -25.53 8.50
CA ALA A 100 -17.35 -24.16 8.40
C ALA A 100 -16.35 -23.89 9.54
N SER A 101 -15.13 -23.45 9.22
CA SER A 101 -14.05 -23.29 10.21
C SER A 101 -13.80 -21.86 10.69
N GLY A 102 -14.77 -20.95 10.53
CA GLY A 102 -14.60 -19.56 10.93
C GLY A 102 -15.92 -18.81 11.13
N PRO A 103 -15.90 -17.64 11.79
CA PRO A 103 -17.07 -16.78 11.88
C PRO A 103 -17.50 -16.34 10.47
N PRO A 104 -18.81 -16.16 10.23
CA PRO A 104 -19.30 -15.72 8.94
C PRO A 104 -18.77 -14.33 8.61
N TYR A 105 -18.47 -14.11 7.33
CA TYR A 105 -18.07 -12.80 6.80
C TYR A 105 -18.88 -12.47 5.56
N CYS A 106 -18.88 -11.19 5.18
CA CYS A 106 -19.47 -10.75 3.91
C CYS A 106 -18.37 -10.45 2.90
N GLN A 107 -18.58 -10.83 1.64
CA GLN A 107 -17.67 -10.56 0.55
C GLN A 107 -18.43 -10.07 -0.68
N MET A 108 -17.92 -9.02 -1.32
CA MET A 108 -18.51 -8.39 -2.50
C MET A 108 -17.44 -7.71 -3.34
N THR A 109 -17.69 -7.52 -4.63
CA THR A 109 -16.86 -6.64 -5.48
C THR A 109 -17.49 -5.26 -5.56
N VAL A 110 -16.67 -4.22 -5.49
CA VAL A 110 -17.08 -2.81 -5.60
C VAL A 110 -16.19 -2.04 -6.57
N SER A 111 -16.71 -0.95 -7.14
CA SER A 111 -15.90 0.02 -7.90
C SER A 111 -15.06 0.85 -6.93
N LEU A 112 -13.77 0.50 -6.80
CA LEU A 112 -12.81 1.18 -5.94
C LEU A 112 -12.64 2.65 -6.35
N SER A 113 -12.57 2.93 -7.66
CA SER A 113 -12.44 4.30 -8.15
C SER A 113 -13.63 5.17 -7.76
N THR A 114 -14.86 4.64 -7.89
CA THR A 114 -16.08 5.34 -7.45
C THR A 114 -16.08 5.56 -5.93
N MET A 115 -15.64 4.57 -5.16
CA MET A 115 -15.53 4.69 -3.70
C MET A 115 -14.57 5.81 -3.30
N ILE A 116 -13.41 5.91 -3.95
CA ILE A 116 -12.42 6.97 -3.71
C ILE A 116 -12.95 8.34 -4.13
N GLU A 117 -13.64 8.44 -5.27
CA GLU A 117 -14.28 9.68 -5.73
C GLU A 117 -15.35 10.16 -4.73
N CYS A 118 -16.17 9.23 -4.20
CA CYS A 118 -17.16 9.53 -3.17
C CYS A 118 -16.50 10.04 -1.88
N LEU A 119 -15.40 9.41 -1.43
CA LEU A 119 -14.63 9.89 -0.29
C LEU A 119 -14.09 11.30 -0.48
N ASN A 120 -13.77 11.68 -1.72
CA ASN A 120 -13.22 12.99 -2.06
C ASN A 120 -14.25 14.01 -2.55
N ILE A 121 -15.55 13.81 -2.28
CA ILE A 121 -16.60 14.69 -2.80
C ILE A 121 -16.47 16.14 -2.33
N PHE A 122 -15.96 16.35 -1.11
CA PHE A 122 -15.69 17.68 -0.56
C PHE A 122 -14.26 18.19 -0.84
N GLY A 123 -13.43 17.39 -1.52
CA GLY A 123 -12.07 17.76 -1.95
C GLY A 123 -11.01 17.79 -0.84
N ASN A 124 -11.37 17.53 0.42
CA ASN A 124 -10.45 17.52 1.57
C ASN A 124 -9.89 16.11 1.88
N ALA A 125 -10.45 15.05 1.28
CA ALA A 125 -9.94 13.70 1.47
C ALA A 125 -8.63 13.45 0.72
N GLY A 126 -8.27 14.34 -0.21
CA GLY A 126 -6.97 14.40 -0.85
C GLY A 126 -5.90 14.79 0.16
N GLY A 127 -5.11 13.82 0.63
CA GLY A 127 -3.79 14.13 1.16
C GLY A 127 -3.02 14.89 0.08
N ALA A 128 -2.21 15.87 0.48
CA ALA A 128 -1.43 16.75 -0.40
C ALA A 128 -1.14 16.07 -1.74
N SER A 129 -1.82 16.55 -2.78
CA SER A 129 -1.79 16.01 -4.13
C SER A 129 -0.36 15.58 -4.45
N THR A 130 -0.18 14.28 -4.71
CA THR A 130 0.80 13.83 -5.70
C THR A 130 0.59 14.75 -6.89
N SER A 131 1.56 15.62 -7.14
CA SER A 131 1.56 16.49 -8.31
C SER A 131 1.16 15.65 -9.51
N ALA A 132 0.08 16.06 -10.17
CA ALA A 132 -0.34 15.52 -11.43
C ALA A 132 0.90 15.44 -12.33
N PHE A 133 1.32 14.22 -12.66
CA PHE A 133 2.26 13.97 -13.73
C PHE A 133 1.68 14.62 -14.98
N LYS A 134 2.22 15.79 -15.34
CA LYS A 134 2.00 16.38 -16.65
C LYS A 134 2.56 15.37 -17.63
N ARG A 135 1.67 14.75 -18.42
CA ARG A 135 2.02 14.01 -19.64
C ARG A 135 2.84 14.97 -20.51
N GLU A 136 4.14 14.79 -20.52
CA GLU A 136 5.01 15.33 -21.57
C GLU A 136 5.05 14.29 -22.68
N PHE A 137 4.27 14.54 -23.73
CA PHE A 137 4.52 14.08 -25.09
C PHE A 137 3.92 15.12 -26.05
N ASP A 138 4.75 15.56 -26.98
CA ASP A 138 4.51 16.51 -28.10
C ASP A 138 4.29 17.99 -27.75
N ASP A 139 5.34 18.80 -27.95
CA ASP A 139 5.48 19.56 -29.20
C ASP A 139 6.93 20.09 -29.31
N GLU A 140 7.56 19.77 -30.44
CA GLU A 140 8.82 20.36 -30.90
C GLU A 140 8.62 21.87 -31.10
N ASP A 141 9.55 22.70 -30.63
CA ASP A 141 10.08 23.82 -31.42
C ASP A 141 11.29 24.48 -30.73
N GLU A 142 12.28 24.73 -31.57
CA GLU A 142 13.55 25.43 -31.34
C GLU A 142 13.37 26.81 -30.69
N ASP A 143 14.25 27.20 -29.75
CA ASP A 143 15.29 28.20 -30.03
C ASP A 143 16.11 28.59 -28.79
N GLY A 144 17.43 28.70 -29.01
CA GLY A 144 18.23 29.82 -28.50
C GLY A 144 18.61 29.94 -27.02
N GLY A 145 19.87 29.60 -26.72
CA GLY A 145 20.77 30.61 -26.14
C GLY A 145 21.19 30.51 -24.67
N SER A 146 22.40 29.96 -24.47
CA SER A 146 23.52 30.45 -23.63
C SER A 146 23.27 31.29 -22.36
N GLY A 147 23.98 30.96 -21.27
CA GLY A 147 24.49 32.01 -20.37
C GLY A 147 24.87 31.61 -18.94
N TRP A 148 26.13 31.20 -18.73
CA TRP A 148 26.77 31.21 -17.42
C TRP A 148 27.00 32.64 -16.88
N LYS A 149 26.64 32.87 -15.60
CA LYS A 149 27.29 33.73 -14.56
C LYS A 149 26.23 34.01 -13.47
N GLY A 150 26.49 33.98 -12.17
CA GLY A 150 27.68 34.33 -11.43
C GLY A 150 27.25 35.29 -10.30
N LYS A 151 27.55 34.92 -9.05
CA LYS A 151 27.41 35.71 -7.80
C LYS A 151 27.57 37.23 -8.00
N ARG A 152 26.69 38.03 -7.38
CA ARG A 152 27.08 39.23 -6.60
C ARG A 152 25.94 39.76 -5.71
N ARG A 153 26.37 40.31 -4.58
CA ARG A 153 25.62 40.85 -3.44
C ARG A 153 25.26 42.34 -3.62
N ARG A 154 24.32 42.77 -2.75
CA ARG A 154 23.98 44.13 -2.27
C ARG A 154 23.00 44.92 -3.16
N MET A 155 21.86 45.34 -2.60
CA MET A 155 21.70 46.69 -2.04
C MET A 155 20.34 46.82 -1.33
N ASP A 156 20.40 47.54 -0.21
CA ASP A 156 19.35 48.07 0.64
C ASP A 156 18.73 49.32 0.00
N SER A 157 17.40 49.45 -0.01
CA SER A 157 16.67 50.72 -0.15
C SER A 157 15.17 50.52 0.11
N GLU A 158 14.64 51.36 0.98
CA GLU A 158 13.24 51.48 1.37
C GLU A 158 12.38 52.24 0.33
N ASP A 159 11.07 52.00 0.44
CA ASP A 159 9.88 52.73 -0.05
C ASP A 159 9.60 52.88 -1.56
N VAL A 160 8.41 52.43 -1.99
CA VAL A 160 7.30 53.26 -2.52
C VAL A 160 6.08 52.36 -2.80
N ASP A 161 4.92 52.78 -2.26
CA ASP A 161 3.57 52.28 -2.58
C ASP A 161 3.27 52.31 -4.09
N GLU A 162 2.90 51.15 -4.67
CA GLU A 162 2.17 51.14 -5.94
C GLU A 162 1.10 50.03 -5.95
N GLU A 163 -0.15 50.47 -5.85
CA GLU A 163 -1.35 49.66 -6.10
C GLU A 163 -1.31 49.07 -7.52
N ARG A 164 -1.05 47.77 -7.63
CA ARG A 164 -1.35 47.00 -8.84
C ARG A 164 -2.26 45.83 -8.52
N ARG A 165 -3.52 45.99 -8.92
CA ARG A 165 -4.50 44.93 -9.15
C ARG A 165 -3.85 43.78 -9.94
N GLY A 166 -3.60 42.66 -9.26
CA GLY A 166 -3.17 41.41 -9.85
C GLY A 166 -3.92 40.26 -9.19
N GLY A 167 -4.63 39.46 -10.00
CA GLY A 167 -5.55 38.42 -9.56
C GLY A 167 -4.94 37.47 -8.52
N GLN A 168 -5.67 37.36 -7.42
CA GLN A 168 -5.45 36.47 -6.30
C GLN A 168 -5.57 35.01 -6.78
N ARG A 169 -4.46 34.42 -7.26
CA ARG A 169 -4.33 32.96 -7.26
C ARG A 169 -4.19 32.55 -5.80
N ARG A 170 -5.32 32.14 -5.22
CA ARG A 170 -5.41 31.49 -3.91
C ARG A 170 -4.42 30.32 -3.89
N GLY A 171 -3.25 30.55 -3.30
CA GLY A 171 -2.41 29.48 -2.80
C GLY A 171 -3.24 28.68 -1.80
N ALA A 172 -3.19 27.35 -1.92
CA ALA A 172 -3.78 26.44 -0.96
C ALA A 172 -3.20 26.78 0.42
N GLY A 173 -4.04 27.38 1.26
CA GLY A 173 -3.72 27.58 2.68
C GLY A 173 -3.64 26.24 3.40
N PRO A 174 -3.05 26.21 4.60
CA PRO A 174 -3.01 25.01 5.42
C PRO A 174 -4.44 24.63 5.80
N ASP A 175 -4.81 23.39 5.42
CA ASP A 175 -5.94 22.59 5.90
C ASP A 175 -6.80 23.28 6.97
N ASP A 176 -7.82 24.02 6.52
CA ASP A 176 -8.88 24.57 7.37
C ASP A 176 -9.52 23.33 8.01
N GLY A 177 -9.31 23.08 9.32
CA GLY A 177 -9.51 21.80 10.03
C GLY A 177 -10.92 21.18 10.04
N LYS A 178 -11.70 21.43 9.00
CA LYS A 178 -12.92 20.77 8.58
C LYS A 178 -12.59 19.32 8.23
N THR A 179 -13.18 18.43 9.01
CA THR A 179 -13.14 16.99 8.78
C THR A 179 -14.46 16.58 8.14
N THR A 180 -14.38 15.67 7.18
CA THR A 180 -15.57 14.98 6.66
C THR A 180 -15.72 13.68 7.43
N SER A 181 -16.87 13.50 8.08
CA SER A 181 -17.22 12.22 8.70
C SER A 181 -17.86 11.29 7.68
N LEU A 182 -17.79 9.99 7.93
CA LEU A 182 -18.38 8.94 7.11
C LEU A 182 -19.18 7.98 7.98
N ARG A 183 -20.38 7.64 7.53
CA ARG A 183 -21.10 6.43 7.92
C ARG A 183 -21.18 5.49 6.73
N LEU A 184 -20.56 4.32 6.88
CA LEU A 184 -20.62 3.22 5.94
C LEU A 184 -21.71 2.25 6.40
N SER A 185 -22.58 1.84 5.48
CA SER A 185 -23.66 0.89 5.78
C SER A 185 -23.90 -0.10 4.65
N TYR A 186 -24.23 -1.34 5.01
CA TYR A 186 -24.54 -2.40 4.07
C TYR A 186 -25.65 -3.30 4.62
N ALA A 187 -26.71 -3.49 3.85
CA ALA A 187 -27.90 -4.22 4.29
C ALA A 187 -27.90 -5.71 3.91
N GLY A 188 -27.05 -6.14 2.97
CA GLY A 188 -26.95 -7.54 2.57
C GLY A 188 -26.80 -7.77 1.08
N ARG A 189 -26.76 -9.05 0.69
CA ARG A 189 -26.49 -9.47 -0.69
C ARG A 189 -27.47 -8.83 -1.67
N GLY A 190 -26.92 -8.15 -2.69
CA GLY A 190 -27.71 -7.45 -3.71
C GLY A 190 -28.06 -5.99 -3.36
N GLU A 191 -27.87 -5.57 -2.11
CA GLU A 191 -28.03 -4.17 -1.70
C GLU A 191 -26.75 -3.36 -2.01
N PRO A 192 -26.87 -2.05 -2.25
CA PRO A 192 -25.70 -1.20 -2.45
C PRO A 192 -24.93 -0.99 -1.14
N LEU A 193 -23.64 -0.70 -1.28
CA LEU A 193 -22.82 -0.17 -0.20
C LEU A 193 -23.11 1.33 -0.08
N VAL A 194 -23.70 1.75 1.03
CA VAL A 194 -24.14 3.14 1.22
C VAL A 194 -23.12 3.90 2.05
N MET A 195 -22.66 5.03 1.52
CA MET A 195 -21.74 5.97 2.17
C MET A 195 -22.48 7.27 2.44
N LEU A 196 -22.60 7.64 3.71
CA LEU A 196 -23.13 8.94 4.13
C LEU A 196 -21.95 9.79 4.60
N LEU A 197 -21.61 10.82 3.84
CA LEU A 197 -20.54 11.76 4.16
C LEU A 197 -21.12 13.06 4.69
N GLU A 198 -20.57 13.60 5.77
CA GLU A 198 -21.02 14.87 6.34
C GLU A 198 -19.83 15.82 6.54
N GLU A 199 -19.97 17.06 6.04
CA GLU A 199 -19.04 18.15 6.32
C GLU A 199 -19.80 19.44 6.58
N GLY A 200 -19.58 20.07 7.73
CA GLY A 200 -20.17 21.38 8.04
C GLY A 200 -21.71 21.40 8.00
N GLY A 201 -22.36 20.26 8.29
CA GLY A 201 -23.82 20.09 8.24
C GLY A 201 -24.37 19.78 6.85
N ILE A 202 -23.54 19.71 5.80
CA ILE A 202 -23.93 19.23 4.48
C ILE A 202 -23.72 17.71 4.46
N VAL A 203 -24.80 16.97 4.16
CA VAL A 203 -24.77 15.51 4.07
C VAL A 203 -24.91 15.08 2.62
N THR A 204 -23.98 14.24 2.16
CA THR A 204 -24.02 13.58 0.86
C THR A 204 -24.24 12.08 1.07
N ARG A 205 -25.21 11.51 0.35
CA ARG A 205 -25.45 10.07 0.29
C ARG A 205 -24.98 9.52 -1.05
N CYS A 206 -24.03 8.59 -1.01
CA CYS A 206 -23.57 7.83 -2.17
C CYS A 206 -24.01 6.37 -2.02
N GLU A 207 -24.53 5.79 -3.11
CA GLU A 207 -24.93 4.38 -3.15
C GLU A 207 -24.07 3.67 -4.21
N ILE A 208 -23.16 2.83 -3.75
CA ILE A 208 -22.21 2.12 -4.59
C ILE A 208 -22.77 0.74 -4.89
N THR A 209 -22.91 0.42 -6.18
CA THR A 209 -23.36 -0.90 -6.63
C THR A 209 -22.36 -1.97 -6.20
N THR A 210 -22.89 -3.06 -5.63
CA THR A 210 -22.13 -4.24 -5.24
C THR A 210 -22.30 -5.35 -6.27
N TYR A 211 -21.24 -6.10 -6.50
CA TYR A 211 -21.21 -7.21 -7.44
C TYR A 211 -20.80 -8.50 -6.72
N GLU A 212 -21.09 -9.64 -7.33
CA GLU A 212 -20.62 -10.94 -6.84
C GLU A 212 -19.09 -10.98 -6.91
N PRO A 213 -18.40 -11.49 -5.86
CA PRO A 213 -16.94 -11.47 -5.84
C PRO A 213 -16.36 -12.37 -6.92
N GLU A 214 -15.33 -11.86 -7.60
CA GLU A 214 -14.54 -12.65 -8.53
C GLU A 214 -13.58 -13.56 -7.78
N GLY A 215 -13.22 -14.70 -8.38
CA GLY A 215 -12.21 -15.59 -7.83
C GLY A 215 -10.85 -14.90 -7.84
N LEU A 216 -10.28 -14.69 -6.66
CA LEU A 216 -8.93 -14.17 -6.47
C LEU A 216 -7.91 -15.30 -6.60
N LEU A 217 -6.68 -14.98 -6.99
CA LEU A 217 -5.56 -15.88 -6.79
C LEU A 217 -5.35 -16.19 -5.32
N ASP A 218 -5.02 -17.45 -5.05
CA ASP A 218 -4.62 -17.94 -3.74
C ASP A 218 -3.12 -17.68 -3.51
N LEU A 219 -2.75 -16.40 -3.45
CA LEU A 219 -1.42 -15.99 -3.01
C LEU A 219 -1.47 -15.81 -1.50
N THR A 220 -0.81 -16.70 -0.77
CA THR A 220 -0.76 -16.62 0.70
C THR A 220 0.70 -16.65 1.15
N PHE A 221 1.10 -15.63 1.89
CA PHE A 221 2.42 -15.60 2.52
C PHE A 221 2.32 -16.16 3.95
N GLN A 222 3.09 -17.20 4.25
CA GLN A 222 3.16 -17.77 5.60
C GLN A 222 4.34 -17.16 6.36
N ASP A 223 4.06 -16.47 7.46
CA ASP A 223 5.12 -15.77 8.20
C ASP A 223 6.09 -16.76 8.88
N GLU A 224 5.65 -17.97 9.19
CA GLU A 224 6.47 -19.04 9.77
C GLU A 224 7.54 -19.56 8.80
N GLU A 225 7.30 -19.49 7.50
CA GLU A 225 8.18 -20.01 6.45
C GLU A 225 9.10 -18.94 5.84
N LYS A 226 9.04 -17.70 6.33
CA LYS A 226 9.87 -16.60 5.82
C LYS A 226 11.36 -16.94 5.93
N VAL A 227 12.11 -16.68 4.86
CA VAL A 227 13.57 -16.86 4.79
C VAL A 227 14.33 -15.58 5.12
N GLN A 228 13.66 -14.43 4.96
CA GLN A 228 14.22 -13.09 5.11
C GLN A 228 13.17 -12.17 5.71
N ARG A 229 13.60 -11.26 6.59
CA ARG A 229 12.79 -10.12 7.06
C ARG A 229 13.64 -8.88 7.20
N LEU A 230 13.22 -7.81 6.53
CA LEU A 230 13.74 -6.46 6.71
C LEU A 230 12.61 -5.53 7.16
N ILE A 231 12.90 -4.62 8.09
CA ILE A 231 12.06 -3.45 8.38
C ILE A 231 12.91 -2.21 8.16
N ILE A 232 12.48 -1.38 7.22
CA ILE A 232 13.13 -0.12 6.85
C ILE A 232 12.15 1.04 7.02
N LYS A 233 12.65 2.22 7.37
CA LYS A 233 11.89 3.46 7.29
C LYS A 233 11.47 3.72 5.85
N SER A 234 10.18 3.94 5.61
CA SER A 234 9.62 4.03 4.26
C SER A 234 10.21 5.17 3.42
N GLU A 235 10.71 6.24 4.05
CA GLU A 235 11.34 7.36 3.34
C GLU A 235 12.58 6.94 2.55
N TRP A 236 13.41 6.04 3.09
CA TRP A 236 14.64 5.59 2.44
C TRP A 236 14.37 4.68 1.25
N LEU A 237 13.42 3.76 1.40
CA LEU A 237 12.99 2.89 0.31
C LEU A 237 12.28 3.69 -0.80
N ARG A 238 11.52 4.72 -0.42
CA ARG A 238 10.85 5.62 -1.37
C ARG A 238 11.86 6.37 -2.22
N ASP A 239 12.86 6.96 -1.60
CA ASP A 239 13.82 7.79 -2.31
C ASP A 239 14.66 6.92 -3.27
N ALA A 240 15.02 5.71 -2.86
CA ALA A 240 15.63 4.71 -3.74
C ALA A 240 14.75 4.30 -4.93
N LEU A 241 13.50 3.88 -4.70
CA LEU A 241 12.62 3.45 -5.80
C LEU A 241 12.28 4.58 -6.78
N LEU A 242 12.41 5.85 -6.38
CA LEU A 242 12.27 7.03 -7.26
C LEU A 242 13.47 7.26 -8.17
N GLU A 243 14.66 6.81 -7.77
CA GLU A 243 15.88 6.91 -8.57
C GLU A 243 15.96 5.84 -9.66
N VAL A 244 15.24 4.72 -9.50
CA VAL A 244 15.15 3.68 -10.52
C VAL A 244 14.41 4.22 -11.76
N PRO A 245 15.00 4.14 -12.98
CA PRO A 245 14.35 4.60 -14.19
C PRO A 245 13.05 3.85 -14.49
N SER A 246 12.01 4.57 -14.94
CA SER A 246 10.72 3.97 -15.34
C SER A 246 10.82 3.02 -16.54
N SER A 247 11.91 3.09 -17.32
CA SER A 247 12.22 2.17 -18.41
C SER A 247 12.79 0.83 -17.96
N SER A 248 13.02 0.64 -16.66
CA SER A 248 13.51 -0.62 -16.11
C SER A 248 12.44 -1.71 -16.20
N GLU A 249 12.85 -2.92 -16.61
CA GLU A 249 11.93 -4.06 -16.71
C GLU A 249 11.86 -4.87 -15.41
N LYS A 250 13.02 -5.08 -14.78
CA LYS A 250 13.18 -5.88 -13.57
C LYS A 250 13.94 -5.11 -12.49
N LEU A 251 13.56 -5.38 -11.25
CA LEU A 251 14.26 -4.95 -10.04
C LEU A 251 14.71 -6.21 -9.30
N ALA A 252 16.02 -6.40 -9.18
CA ALA A 252 16.63 -7.41 -8.35
C ALA A 252 16.74 -6.88 -6.92
N ILE A 253 16.27 -7.67 -5.96
CA ILE A 253 16.36 -7.39 -4.53
C ILE A 253 17.27 -8.45 -3.93
N SER A 254 18.38 -8.01 -3.34
CA SER A 254 19.37 -8.89 -2.73
C SER A 254 19.51 -8.62 -1.24
N PHE A 255 19.64 -9.68 -0.46
CA PHE A 255 19.89 -9.64 0.98
C PHE A 255 21.13 -10.46 1.28
N PHE A 256 22.01 -9.94 2.13
CA PHE A 256 23.26 -10.58 2.51
C PHE A 256 23.37 -10.65 4.04
N PRO A 257 23.68 -11.82 4.62
CA PRO A 257 23.84 -11.96 6.06
C PRO A 257 24.97 -11.09 6.62
N GLU A 258 24.85 -10.66 7.89
CA GLU A 258 25.87 -9.84 8.57
C GLU A 258 27.25 -10.51 8.60
N ASP A 259 27.30 -11.84 8.66
CA ASP A 259 28.55 -12.60 8.66
C ASP A 259 29.31 -12.51 7.33
N HIS A 260 28.58 -12.31 6.22
CA HIS A 260 29.15 -12.21 4.87
C HIS A 260 29.73 -10.83 4.56
N ALA A 261 29.30 -9.79 5.30
CA ALA A 261 29.86 -8.44 5.22
C ALA A 261 31.29 -8.34 5.80
N ARG A 262 31.75 -9.38 6.51
CA ARG A 262 33.05 -9.38 7.22
C ARG A 262 34.06 -10.40 6.70
N THR A 263 33.74 -11.20 5.69
CA THR A 263 34.68 -12.21 5.16
C THR A 263 35.74 -11.56 4.27
N ASN A 264 36.81 -11.07 4.91
CA ASN A 264 38.09 -10.77 4.28
C ASN A 264 38.64 -12.05 3.59
N TYR A 265 38.46 -12.17 2.27
CA TYR A 265 39.02 -13.27 1.49
C TYR A 265 40.49 -13.07 1.06
N HIS A 266 41.17 -12.00 1.51
CA HIS A 266 42.56 -11.74 1.15
C HIS A 266 43.47 -11.62 2.39
N ALA A 267 43.87 -12.76 2.95
CA ALA A 267 44.86 -12.81 4.01
C ALA A 267 46.33 -12.96 3.52
N ASP A 268 46.60 -13.02 2.20
CA ASP A 268 47.91 -13.45 1.69
C ASP A 268 48.61 -12.54 0.65
N ASP A 269 48.08 -11.36 0.29
CA ASP A 269 48.80 -10.43 -0.62
C ASP A 269 48.95 -9.01 -0.03
N PRO A 270 50.15 -8.62 0.46
CA PRO A 270 50.39 -7.32 1.07
C PRO A 270 50.56 -6.17 0.05
N THR A 271 50.33 -6.41 -1.24
CA THR A 271 50.56 -5.40 -2.30
C THR A 271 49.30 -4.75 -2.87
N MET A 272 48.11 -5.27 -2.58
CA MET A 272 46.85 -4.59 -2.90
C MET A 272 46.43 -3.71 -1.73
N ARG A 273 46.15 -2.44 -2.02
CA ARG A 273 45.47 -1.56 -1.06
C ARG A 273 44.14 -2.23 -0.71
N ASN A 274 43.92 -2.49 0.58
CA ASN A 274 42.63 -2.86 1.14
C ASN A 274 41.57 -1.81 0.75
N GLU A 275 40.89 -2.02 -0.37
CA GLU A 275 39.53 -1.56 -0.53
C GLU A 275 38.69 -2.66 0.11
N GLU A 276 38.39 -2.49 1.40
CA GLU A 276 37.40 -3.30 2.09
C GLU A 276 36.07 -3.06 1.35
N GLU A 277 35.75 -3.90 0.36
CA GLU A 277 34.43 -3.91 -0.25
C GLU A 277 33.45 -4.42 0.81
N GLU A 278 32.92 -3.50 1.61
CA GLU A 278 31.81 -3.78 2.52
C GLU A 278 30.63 -4.29 1.70
N VAL A 279 30.31 -5.58 1.85
CA VAL A 279 29.12 -6.17 1.23
C VAL A 279 27.89 -5.57 1.93
N PRO A 280 26.96 -4.94 1.20
CA PRO A 280 25.77 -4.35 1.79
C PRO A 280 24.87 -5.44 2.38
N LEU A 281 24.08 -5.12 3.41
CA LEU A 281 23.09 -6.05 3.95
C LEU A 281 21.89 -6.18 3.02
N PHE A 282 21.54 -5.08 2.35
CA PHE A 282 20.39 -4.98 1.47
C PHE A 282 20.77 -4.18 0.23
N ARG A 283 20.50 -4.74 -0.96
CA ARG A 283 20.79 -4.13 -2.25
C ARG A 283 19.56 -4.14 -3.15
N LEU A 284 19.27 -3.00 -3.75
CA LEU A 284 18.34 -2.87 -4.87
C LEU A 284 19.15 -2.64 -6.14
N GLU A 285 18.91 -3.47 -7.15
CA GLU A 285 19.61 -3.39 -8.43
C GLU A 285 18.60 -3.42 -9.56
N SER A 286 18.71 -2.46 -10.47
CA SER A 286 17.88 -2.39 -11.67
C SER A 286 18.75 -2.32 -12.92
N VAL A 287 18.43 -3.12 -13.93
CA VAL A 287 19.10 -3.08 -15.23
C VAL A 287 18.17 -2.36 -16.21
N GLY A 288 18.54 -1.14 -16.57
CA GLY A 288 17.86 -0.35 -17.59
C GLY A 288 18.62 -0.35 -18.91
N PRO A 289 18.01 0.16 -19.99
CA PRO A 289 18.65 0.26 -21.30
C PRO A 289 19.88 1.17 -21.33
N MET A 290 20.01 2.08 -20.34
CA MET A 290 21.09 3.07 -20.26
C MET A 290 22.18 2.72 -19.23
N GLY A 291 22.06 1.59 -18.54
CA GLY A 291 22.99 1.18 -17.49
C GLY A 291 22.31 0.49 -16.32
N ILE A 292 23.11 0.17 -15.31
CA ILE A 292 22.66 -0.45 -14.07
C ILE A 292 22.52 0.65 -13.01
N THR A 293 21.47 0.58 -12.22
CA THR A 293 21.28 1.42 -11.03
C THR A 293 21.33 0.51 -9.81
N GLU A 294 22.27 0.79 -8.90
CA GLU A 294 22.50 0.02 -7.68
C GLU A 294 22.34 0.94 -6.47
N MET A 295 21.67 0.43 -5.43
CA MET A 295 21.46 1.13 -4.17
C MET A 295 21.74 0.17 -3.02
N ASP A 296 22.72 0.54 -2.21
CA ASP A 296 23.29 -0.29 -1.17
C ASP A 296 22.98 0.28 0.20
N TYR A 297 22.46 -0.59 1.07
CA TYR A 297 22.16 -0.28 2.46
C TYR A 297 23.01 -1.17 3.36
N SER A 298 23.92 -0.52 4.08
CA SER A 298 24.78 -1.13 5.11
C SER A 298 24.06 -1.18 6.47
N GLU A 299 24.76 -1.61 7.52
CA GLU A 299 24.24 -1.73 8.90
C GLU A 299 24.02 -0.33 9.55
N ASP A 300 23.12 0.47 8.99
CA ASP A 300 22.70 1.75 9.56
C ASP A 300 21.37 1.59 10.30
N LYS A 301 21.41 1.69 11.64
CA LYS A 301 20.22 1.59 12.52
C LYS A 301 19.26 2.76 12.39
N ASP A 302 19.69 3.89 11.82
CA ASP A 302 18.80 4.99 11.49
C ASP A 302 18.01 4.71 10.21
N VAL A 303 18.37 3.68 9.44
CA VAL A 303 17.69 3.28 8.20
C VAL A 303 16.99 1.94 8.39
N LEU A 304 17.74 0.91 8.77
CA LEU A 304 17.30 -0.47 8.97
C LEU A 304 16.96 -0.68 10.45
N GLU A 305 15.69 -0.93 10.75
CA GLU A 305 15.25 -1.16 12.13
C GLU A 305 15.34 -2.63 12.54
N VAL A 306 15.06 -3.54 11.60
CA VAL A 306 15.12 -5.00 11.81
C VAL A 306 15.71 -5.63 10.56
N PHE A 307 16.68 -6.52 10.74
CA PHE A 307 17.27 -7.31 9.67
C PHE A 307 17.45 -8.76 10.16
N GLU A 308 16.81 -9.70 9.50
CA GLU A 308 16.88 -11.13 9.76
C GLU A 308 17.14 -11.84 8.43
N CYS A 309 18.35 -12.37 8.25
CA CYS A 309 18.80 -13.05 7.05
C CYS A 309 19.86 -14.10 7.40
N GLU A 310 19.58 -15.38 7.17
CA GLU A 310 20.55 -16.45 7.45
C GLU A 310 21.44 -16.77 6.24
N HIS A 311 20.91 -16.62 5.03
CA HIS A 311 21.58 -17.00 3.78
C HIS A 311 21.42 -15.90 2.73
N PRO A 312 22.43 -15.66 1.86
CA PRO A 312 22.30 -14.73 0.76
C PRO A 312 21.13 -15.11 -0.15
N ILE A 313 20.22 -14.16 -0.39
CA ILE A 313 19.04 -14.34 -1.24
C ILE A 313 19.02 -13.23 -2.27
N ARG A 314 18.73 -13.57 -3.52
CA ARG A 314 18.55 -12.63 -4.61
C ARG A 314 17.39 -13.07 -5.48
N ASN A 315 16.37 -12.24 -5.56
CA ASN A 315 15.20 -12.48 -6.40
C ASN A 315 14.92 -11.27 -7.29
N SER A 316 14.44 -11.51 -8.50
CA SER A 316 14.09 -10.48 -9.45
C SER A 316 12.57 -10.34 -9.55
N TYR A 317 12.07 -9.10 -9.64
CA TYR A 317 10.64 -8.82 -9.74
C TYR A 317 10.36 -7.86 -10.89
N LYS A 318 9.16 -7.93 -11.49
CA LYS A 318 8.73 -6.97 -12.50
C LYS A 318 8.70 -5.56 -11.88
N TYR A 319 9.52 -4.65 -12.39
CA TYR A 319 9.61 -3.31 -11.84
C TYR A 319 8.28 -2.55 -11.92
N GLN A 320 7.47 -2.81 -12.95
CA GLN A 320 6.11 -2.27 -13.07
C GLN A 320 5.22 -2.63 -11.88
N HIS A 321 5.34 -3.82 -11.28
CA HIS A 321 4.58 -4.19 -10.08
C HIS A 321 5.10 -3.47 -8.84
N ILE A 322 6.42 -3.31 -8.73
CA ILE A 322 7.05 -2.55 -7.64
C ILE A 322 6.57 -1.09 -7.68
N LEU A 323 6.46 -0.48 -8.87
CA LEU A 323 5.93 0.87 -9.04
C LEU A 323 4.50 1.04 -8.51
N LEU A 324 3.66 -0.01 -8.55
CA LEU A 324 2.30 0.05 -8.02
C LEU A 324 2.28 0.21 -6.49
N THR A 325 3.33 -0.23 -5.80
CA THR A 325 3.45 -0.05 -4.34
C THR A 325 3.72 1.40 -3.92
N ARG A 326 4.10 2.29 -4.86
CA ARG A 326 4.52 3.67 -4.58
C ARG A 326 3.52 4.43 -3.73
N ASN A 327 2.22 4.32 -4.01
CA ASN A 327 1.21 5.05 -3.25
C ASN A 327 1.16 4.58 -1.78
N ALA A 328 1.29 3.28 -1.53
CA ALA A 328 1.37 2.73 -0.17
C ALA A 328 2.65 3.20 0.53
N LEU A 329 3.78 3.14 -0.19
CA LEU A 329 5.08 3.53 0.31
C LEU A 329 5.10 5.01 0.74
N HIS A 330 4.55 5.91 -0.07
CA HIS A 330 4.44 7.34 0.24
C HIS A 330 3.56 7.63 1.47
N ALA A 331 2.49 6.85 1.67
CA ALA A 331 1.59 7.00 2.81
C ALA A 331 2.12 6.35 4.10
N SER A 332 3.08 5.43 3.98
CA SER A 332 3.58 4.63 5.08
C SER A 332 4.75 5.27 5.83
N ILE A 333 4.94 4.84 7.07
CA ILE A 333 6.07 5.27 7.91
C ILE A 333 7.16 4.21 8.04
N LYS A 334 6.77 2.93 7.96
CA LYS A 334 7.67 1.78 7.96
C LYS A 334 7.21 0.81 6.90
N THR A 335 8.18 0.15 6.27
CA THR A 335 7.95 -0.92 5.31
C THR A 335 8.65 -2.17 5.81
N SER A 336 7.90 -3.26 5.95
CA SER A 336 8.48 -4.59 6.13
C SER A 336 8.58 -5.27 4.77
N ILE A 337 9.74 -5.84 4.48
CA ILE A 337 10.02 -6.64 3.29
C ILE A 337 10.30 -8.06 3.77
N ARG A 338 9.51 -9.03 3.31
CA ARG A 338 9.67 -10.44 3.64
C ARG A 338 9.68 -11.26 2.35
N THR A 339 10.43 -12.35 2.37
CA THR A 339 10.50 -13.29 1.24
C THR A 339 10.32 -14.70 1.78
N ASP A 340 9.62 -15.54 1.04
CA ASP A 340 9.47 -16.96 1.32
C ASP A 340 10.52 -17.79 0.53
N PRO A 341 10.58 -19.13 0.71
CA PRO A 341 11.56 -19.96 0.01
C PRO A 341 11.34 -20.03 -1.51
N ASP A 342 10.10 -19.82 -1.97
CA ASP A 342 9.72 -19.84 -3.38
C ASP A 342 9.97 -18.49 -4.09
N GLY A 343 10.36 -17.46 -3.32
CA GLY A 343 10.66 -16.14 -3.81
C GLY A 343 9.46 -15.19 -3.89
N LEU A 344 8.30 -15.55 -3.33
CA LEU A 344 7.19 -14.62 -3.16
C LEU A 344 7.61 -13.50 -2.20
N LEU A 345 7.50 -12.27 -2.68
CA LEU A 345 7.81 -11.07 -1.92
C LEU A 345 6.56 -10.53 -1.25
N SER A 346 6.62 -10.29 0.06
CA SER A 346 5.62 -9.54 0.81
C SER A 346 6.19 -8.17 1.21
N PHE A 347 5.62 -7.11 0.63
CA PHE A 347 5.78 -5.74 1.11
C PHE A 347 4.62 -5.38 2.02
N GLN A 348 4.89 -5.12 3.29
CA GLN A 348 3.89 -4.64 4.25
C GLN A 348 4.18 -3.20 4.67
N PHE A 349 3.27 -2.30 4.31
CA PHE A 349 3.33 -0.87 4.56
C PHE A 349 2.48 -0.50 5.77
N MET A 350 3.12 0.12 6.76
CA MET A 350 2.45 0.61 7.96
C MET A 350 1.95 2.04 7.75
N ILE A 351 0.64 2.23 7.63
CA ILE A 351 0.01 3.52 7.32
C ILE A 351 -0.67 4.08 8.58
N PRO A 352 -0.31 5.30 9.02
CA PRO A 352 -0.95 5.95 10.16
C PRO A 352 -2.38 6.40 9.83
N LEU A 353 -3.33 6.11 10.71
CA LEU A 353 -4.75 6.45 10.51
C LEU A 353 -5.30 7.52 11.45
N SER A 354 -4.50 8.02 12.40
CA SER A 354 -4.90 9.17 13.21
C SER A 354 -4.68 10.46 12.43
N PRO A 355 -5.66 11.37 12.39
CA PRO A 355 -5.51 12.68 11.74
C PRO A 355 -4.48 13.57 12.44
N ARG A 356 -4.08 13.22 13.66
CA ARG A 356 -3.01 13.88 14.41
C ARG A 356 -1.60 13.44 13.96
N GLY A 357 -1.51 12.57 12.96
CA GLY A 357 -0.26 12.11 12.35
C GLY A 357 0.29 10.81 12.93
N ALA A 358 1.50 10.45 12.49
CA ALA A 358 2.12 9.16 12.75
C ALA A 358 2.31 8.82 14.24
N LYS A 359 2.82 9.78 15.04
CA LYS A 359 3.07 9.57 16.47
C LYS A 359 1.79 9.30 17.26
N ALA A 360 0.71 10.02 16.94
CA ALA A 360 -0.59 9.81 17.55
C ALA A 360 -1.20 8.47 17.12
N SER A 361 -1.05 8.11 15.85
CA SER A 361 -1.52 6.83 15.30
C SER A 361 -0.93 5.63 16.02
N MET A 362 0.39 5.63 16.30
CA MET A 362 1.00 4.56 17.10
C MET A 362 0.50 4.52 18.54
N LYS A 363 0.28 5.67 19.18
CA LYS A 363 -0.18 5.74 20.57
C LYS A 363 -1.64 5.32 20.73
N GLU A 364 -2.47 5.65 19.75
CA GLU A 364 -3.91 5.36 19.71
C GLU A 364 -4.21 3.98 19.08
N ASP A 365 -3.18 3.23 18.67
CA ASP A 365 -3.29 1.96 17.93
C ASP A 365 -4.19 2.05 16.68
N LYS A 366 -4.12 3.20 16.02
CA LYS A 366 -4.84 3.52 14.77
C LYS A 366 -3.90 3.40 13.61
N ILE A 367 -3.55 2.16 13.29
CA ILE A 367 -2.63 1.82 12.22
C ILE A 367 -3.37 0.92 11.24
N GLY A 368 -3.24 1.23 9.95
CA GLY A 368 -3.66 0.34 8.88
C GLY A 368 -2.45 -0.26 8.21
N PHE A 369 -2.66 -1.42 7.60
CA PHE A 369 -1.62 -2.11 6.87
C PHE A 369 -2.04 -2.27 5.42
N VAL A 370 -1.10 -2.03 4.52
CA VAL A 370 -1.26 -2.39 3.11
C VAL A 370 -0.17 -3.40 2.78
N GLU A 371 -0.56 -4.57 2.32
CA GLU A 371 0.33 -5.65 1.95
C GLU A 371 0.29 -5.87 0.44
N PHE A 372 1.46 -6.02 -0.19
CA PHE A 372 1.59 -6.43 -1.58
C PHE A 372 2.35 -7.76 -1.62
N LEU A 373 1.75 -8.75 -2.26
CA LEU A 373 2.36 -10.04 -2.58
C LEU A 373 2.78 -10.02 -4.05
N VAL A 374 4.07 -10.16 -4.33
CA VAL A 374 4.66 -10.07 -5.66
C VAL A 374 5.39 -11.36 -5.97
N VAL A 375 5.00 -12.04 -7.05
CA VAL A 375 5.66 -13.27 -7.51
C VAL A 375 7.02 -12.91 -8.12
N ALA A 376 8.06 -13.66 -7.76
CA ALA A 376 9.37 -13.54 -8.39
C ALA A 376 9.31 -13.89 -9.88
N LEU A 377 10.21 -13.28 -10.65
CA LEU A 377 10.51 -13.71 -12.00
C LEU A 377 11.39 -14.95 -11.91
N ASP A 378 11.08 -15.96 -12.75
CA ASP A 378 12.00 -17.06 -12.97
C ASP A 378 13.30 -16.49 -13.56
N ASP A 379 14.45 -16.89 -13.01
CA ASP A 379 15.73 -16.62 -13.65
C ASP A 379 15.76 -17.44 -14.96
N GLU A 380 15.43 -16.81 -16.09
CA GLU A 380 15.62 -17.43 -17.41
C GLU A 380 17.10 -17.80 -17.59
N TYR A 381 17.34 -19.10 -17.81
CA TYR A 381 18.65 -19.74 -18.04
C TYR A 381 19.42 -19.20 -19.24
#